data_AF-A0A543P034-F1
#
_entry.id   AF-A0A543P034-F1
#
_cell.length_a   1.000
_cell.length_b   1.000
_cell.length_c   1.000
_cell.angle_alpha   90.00
_cell.angle_beta   90.00
_cell.angle_gamma   90.00
#
_symmetry.space_group_name_H-M   'P 1'
#
loop_
_entity.id
_entity.type
_entity.pdbx_description
1 polymer ?
#
loop_
_entity_poly.entity_id
_entity_poly.type
_entity_poly.pdbx_seq_one_letter_code
_entity_poly.pdbx_strand_id
1 'polypeptide(L)'
;MPPRAYCPGGDHRPPSSGGSCACGMVTRVMSRAPGTEPRPLVPPDVRDALARCLYDGPGDPLAPDATDHRPDDLRMSGLLRRRADRIIAAMAAAGLVVTADGGLSRAA
;
A
#
# COMPACT_ATOMS: atom_id res chain seq x y z
N MET A 1 31.46 -32.78 -5.41
CA MET A 1 30.54 -31.79 -6.02
C MET A 1 31.34 -30.98 -7.02
N PRO A 2 30.90 -30.85 -8.29
CA PRO A 2 31.64 -30.06 -9.26
C PRO A 2 31.54 -28.56 -8.92
N PRO A 3 32.57 -27.76 -9.26
CA PRO A 3 32.58 -26.32 -9.02
C PRO A 3 31.48 -25.62 -9.83
N ARG A 4 30.81 -24.66 -9.20
CA ARG A 4 29.60 -23.94 -9.66
C ARG A 4 29.80 -23.00 -10.87
N ALA A 5 30.78 -23.25 -11.73
CA ALA A 5 31.28 -22.22 -12.66
C ALA A 5 30.62 -22.20 -14.04
N TYR A 6 29.89 -23.22 -14.48
CA TYR A 6 29.24 -23.19 -15.79
C TYR A 6 27.87 -23.85 -15.75
N CYS A 7 26.83 -23.02 -15.70
CA CYS A 7 25.49 -23.42 -16.03
C CYS A 7 25.38 -23.67 -17.55
N PRO A 8 24.78 -24.77 -18.01
CA PRO A 8 24.64 -25.07 -19.44
C PRO A 8 23.77 -24.06 -20.21
N GLY A 9 23.06 -23.17 -19.50
CA GLY A 9 22.23 -22.11 -20.07
C GLY A 9 22.94 -20.77 -20.37
N GLY A 10 24.24 -20.63 -20.08
CA GLY A 10 24.98 -19.38 -20.34
C GLY A 10 24.65 -18.23 -19.38
N ASP A 11 24.56 -17.00 -19.91
CA ASP A 11 24.37 -15.75 -19.15
C ASP A 11 23.16 -15.83 -18.19
N HIS A 12 23.42 -15.62 -16.91
CA HIS A 12 22.44 -15.68 -15.82
C HIS A 12 21.64 -14.40 -15.64
N ARG A 13 21.75 -13.45 -16.58
CA ARG A 13 20.89 -12.26 -16.56
C ARG A 13 19.42 -12.69 -16.54
N PRO A 14 18.64 -12.21 -15.58
CA PRO A 14 17.22 -12.53 -15.53
C PRO A 14 16.51 -12.00 -16.78
N PRO A 15 15.53 -12.74 -17.34
CA PRO A 15 14.76 -12.29 -18.50
C PRO A 15 14.10 -10.93 -18.22
N SER A 16 14.13 -10.04 -19.21
CA SER A 16 13.48 -8.72 -19.11
C SER A 16 11.95 -8.83 -18.99
N SER A 17 11.36 -9.89 -19.55
CA SER A 17 9.93 -10.20 -19.48
C SER A 17 9.50 -10.90 -18.18
N GLY A 18 10.43 -11.20 -17.26
CA GLY A 18 10.16 -12.05 -16.10
C GLY A 18 10.14 -13.55 -16.43
N GLY A 19 10.13 -14.38 -15.38
CA GLY A 19 10.15 -15.85 -15.50
C GLY A 19 11.48 -16.48 -15.05
N SER A 20 11.64 -17.77 -15.33
CA SER A 20 12.83 -18.56 -14.99
C SER A 20 13.83 -18.61 -16.14
N CYS A 21 15.13 -18.51 -15.84
CA CYS A 21 16.19 -18.90 -16.77
C CYS A 21 16.02 -20.38 -17.19
N ALA A 22 16.53 -20.76 -18.37
CA ALA A 22 16.48 -22.13 -18.89
C ALA A 22 17.13 -23.17 -17.95
N CYS A 23 17.99 -22.75 -17.02
CA CYS A 23 18.59 -23.61 -16.00
C CYS A 23 17.74 -23.82 -14.74
N GLY A 24 16.56 -23.22 -14.67
CA GLY A 24 15.62 -23.36 -13.56
C GLY A 24 16.01 -22.66 -12.26
N MET A 25 17.23 -22.09 -12.15
CA MET A 25 17.72 -21.52 -10.88
C MET A 25 17.40 -20.03 -10.65
N VAL A 26 17.19 -19.23 -11.70
CA VAL A 26 16.95 -17.77 -11.56
C VAL A 26 15.52 -17.44 -11.98
N THR A 27 14.66 -17.20 -11.01
CA THR A 27 13.30 -16.65 -11.22
C THR A 27 13.27 -15.17 -10.85
N ARG A 28 13.05 -14.30 -11.84
CA ARG A 28 12.66 -12.92 -11.54
C ARG A 28 11.14 -12.91 -11.39
N VAL A 29 10.66 -12.84 -10.14
CA VAL A 29 9.27 -12.46 -9.86
C VAL A 29 9.11 -11.04 -10.41
N MET A 30 8.05 -10.77 -11.17
CA MET A 30 7.71 -9.40 -11.55
C MET A 30 7.52 -8.61 -10.26
N SER A 31 8.52 -7.81 -9.88
CA SER A 31 8.29 -6.70 -8.96
C SER A 31 7.20 -5.88 -9.63
N ARG A 32 6.00 -5.89 -9.03
CA ARG A 32 4.82 -5.18 -9.50
C ARG A 32 5.28 -3.89 -10.16
N ALA A 33 4.94 -3.69 -11.44
CA ALA A 33 5.25 -2.43 -12.12
C ALA A 33 4.87 -1.29 -11.17
N PRO A 34 5.65 -0.20 -11.08
CA PRO A 34 5.21 0.98 -10.36
C PRO A 34 3.98 1.48 -11.10
N GLY A 35 2.82 0.90 -10.78
CA GLY A 35 1.54 1.47 -11.09
C GLY A 35 1.63 2.84 -10.46
N THR A 36 1.33 3.85 -11.27
CA THR A 36 0.94 5.18 -10.80
C THR A 36 0.35 5.02 -9.42
N GLU A 37 1.09 5.36 -8.37
CA GLU A 37 0.54 5.22 -7.03
C GLU A 37 -0.76 6.00 -7.09
N PRO A 38 -1.92 5.35 -6.87
CA PRO A 38 -3.18 6.04 -7.01
C PRO A 38 -3.08 7.22 -6.06
N ARG A 39 -3.04 8.44 -6.63
CA ARG A 39 -3.26 9.67 -5.86
C ARG A 39 -4.43 9.35 -4.93
N PRO A 40 -4.37 9.69 -3.63
CA PRO A 40 -5.45 9.35 -2.73
C PRO A 40 -6.76 9.76 -3.40
N LEU A 41 -7.58 8.78 -3.75
CA LEU A 41 -8.89 9.01 -4.36
C LEU A 41 -9.79 9.83 -3.42
N VAL A 42 -9.36 9.93 -2.16
CA VAL A 42 -10.07 10.52 -1.04
C VAL A 42 -9.20 11.63 -0.41
N PRO A 43 -9.78 12.82 -0.13
CA PRO A 43 -9.09 13.89 0.57
C PRO A 43 -8.48 13.41 1.92
N PRO A 44 -7.29 13.92 2.31
CA PRO A 44 -6.64 13.53 3.56
C PRO A 44 -7.55 13.71 4.78
N ASP A 45 -8.36 14.77 4.81
CA ASP A 45 -9.27 15.08 5.91
C ASP A 45 -10.36 14.02 6.09
N VAL A 46 -10.90 13.49 4.98
CA VAL A 46 -11.91 12.41 5.02
C VAL A 46 -11.28 11.12 5.49
N ARG A 47 -10.08 10.79 5.01
CA ARG A 47 -9.33 9.62 5.48
C ARG A 47 -9.02 9.74 6.97
N ASP A 48 -8.59 10.90 7.43
CA ASP A 48 -8.22 11.14 8.83
C ASP A 48 -9.46 11.18 9.73
N ALA A 49 -10.60 11.68 9.25
CA ALA A 49 -11.89 11.55 9.94
C ALA A 49 -12.29 10.08 10.12
N LEU A 50 -12.21 9.27 9.05
CA LEU A 50 -12.45 7.83 9.14
C LEU A 50 -11.46 7.15 10.09
N ALA A 51 -10.18 7.52 10.03
CA ALA A 51 -9.15 6.97 10.90
C ALA A 51 -9.44 7.28 12.39
N ARG A 52 -9.94 8.47 12.72
CA ARG A 52 -10.37 8.83 14.08
C ARG A 52 -11.57 8.00 14.54
N CYS A 53 -12.53 7.72 13.67
CA CYS A 53 -13.67 6.85 14.00
C CYS A 53 -13.25 5.41 14.34
N LEU A 54 -12.06 4.97 13.92
CA LEU A 54 -11.54 3.62 14.21
C LEU A 54 -10.77 3.53 15.52
N TYR A 55 -10.64 4.63 16.26
CA TYR A 55 -9.85 4.72 17.47
C TYR A 55 -10.74 4.99 18.68
N ASP A 56 -10.80 4.01 19.58
CA ASP A 56 -11.58 4.08 20.83
C ASP A 56 -10.71 4.46 22.05
N GLY A 57 -9.43 4.75 21.83
CA GLY A 57 -8.50 5.09 22.91
C GLY A 57 -8.57 6.57 23.32
N PRO A 58 -7.88 6.95 24.41
CA PRO A 58 -7.82 8.33 24.85
C PRO A 58 -6.99 9.19 23.88
N GLY A 59 -7.36 10.48 23.78
CA GLY A 59 -6.69 11.48 22.94
C GLY A 59 -7.01 11.37 21.45
N ASP A 60 -6.52 12.31 20.66
CA ASP A 60 -6.55 12.23 19.20
C ASP A 60 -5.13 11.96 18.67
N PRO A 61 -4.81 10.71 18.26
CA PRO A 61 -3.49 10.37 17.72
C PRO A 61 -3.21 11.03 16.37
N LEU A 62 -4.21 11.65 15.73
CA LEU A 62 -4.09 12.41 14.47
C LEU A 62 -4.13 13.93 14.70
N ALA A 63 -4.11 14.42 15.94
CA ALA A 63 -4.11 15.85 16.22
C ALA A 63 -2.85 16.53 15.66
N PRO A 64 -2.98 17.62 14.88
CA PRO A 64 -1.82 18.34 14.31
C PRO A 64 -0.89 18.96 15.36
N ASP A 65 -1.47 19.32 16.52
CA ASP A 65 -0.83 20.12 17.55
C ASP A 65 -0.24 19.29 18.70
N ALA A 66 -0.08 17.97 18.51
CA ALA A 66 0.70 17.16 19.44
C ALA A 66 2.18 17.53 19.28
N THR A 67 2.54 18.64 19.92
CA THR A 67 3.89 19.15 20.15
C THR A 67 4.82 18.12 20.81
N ASP A 68 4.26 17.02 21.30
CA ASP A 68 4.93 15.78 21.69
C ASP A 68 4.20 14.56 21.08
N HIS A 69 4.26 14.39 19.76
CA HIS A 69 3.88 13.11 19.16
C HIS A 69 4.83 12.03 19.69
N ARG A 70 4.38 11.27 20.70
CA ARG A 70 5.15 10.13 21.16
C ARG A 70 5.30 9.15 19.98
N PRO A 71 6.41 8.40 19.89
CA PRO A 71 6.61 7.44 18.81
C PRO A 71 5.43 6.46 18.63
N ASP A 72 4.72 6.16 19.72
CA ASP A 72 3.54 5.30 19.70
C ASP A 72 2.31 5.97 19.06
N ASP A 73 2.12 7.28 19.21
CA ASP A 73 1.05 8.04 18.57
C ASP A 73 1.26 8.11 17.04
N LEU A 74 2.51 8.27 16.61
CA LEU A 74 2.88 8.21 15.18
C LEU A 74 2.66 6.82 14.59
N ARG A 75 3.00 5.76 15.35
CA ARG A 75 2.72 4.38 14.93
C ARG A 75 1.22 4.12 14.85
N MET A 76 0.46 4.62 15.82
CA MET A 76 -0.98 4.45 15.90
C MET A 76 -1.69 5.19 14.77
N SER A 77 -1.39 6.47 14.56
CA SER A 77 -1.94 7.25 13.43
C SER A 77 -1.62 6.61 12.08
N GLY A 78 -0.39 6.11 11.89
CA GLY A 78 -0.03 5.35 10.71
C GLY A 78 -0.83 4.06 10.53
N LEU A 79 -1.12 3.32 11.61
CA LEU A 79 -1.96 2.13 11.58
C LEU A 79 -3.41 2.47 11.23
N LEU A 80 -3.98 3.51 11.85
CA LEU A 80 -5.36 3.94 11.66
C LEU A 80 -5.59 4.43 10.24
N ARG A 81 -4.67 5.24 9.68
CA ARG A 81 -4.72 5.66 8.27
C ARG A 81 -4.72 4.47 7.31
N ARG A 82 -3.85 3.48 7.52
CA ARG A 82 -3.85 2.24 6.70
C ARG A 82 -5.14 1.44 6.82
N ARG A 83 -5.81 1.45 7.97
CA ARG A 83 -7.12 0.81 8.14
C ARG A 83 -8.20 1.58 7.39
N ALA A 84 -8.22 2.90 7.51
CA ALA A 84 -9.11 3.78 6.76
C ALA A 84 -8.96 3.57 5.25
N ASP A 85 -7.73 3.50 4.73
CA ASP A 85 -7.46 3.23 3.31
C ASP A 85 -8.05 1.89 2.84
N ARG A 86 -7.98 0.84 3.67
CA ARG A 86 -8.59 -0.46 3.33
C ARG A 86 -10.11 -0.40 3.29
N ILE A 87 -10.73 0.35 4.19
CA ILE A 87 -12.19 0.54 4.19
C ILE A 87 -12.62 1.33 2.96
N ILE A 88 -11.90 2.40 2.62
CA ILE A 88 -12.11 3.17 1.39
C ILE A 88 -12.01 2.27 0.15
N ALA A 89 -10.99 1.42 0.08
CA ALA A 89 -10.84 0.47 -1.02
C ALA A 89 -12.01 -0.54 -1.08
N ALA A 90 -12.50 -1.01 0.08
CA ALA A 90 -13.66 -1.91 0.14
C ALA A 90 -14.95 -1.21 -0.31
N MET A 91 -15.15 0.06 0.06
CA MET A 91 -16.26 0.88 -0.44
C MET A 91 -16.20 1.02 -1.96
N ALA A 92 -15.03 1.34 -2.52
CA ALA A 92 -14.82 1.42 -3.96
C ALA A 92 -15.12 0.09 -4.67
N ALA A 93 -14.67 -1.03 -4.11
CA ALA A 93 -14.98 -2.36 -4.64
C ALA A 93 -16.50 -2.69 -4.58
N ALA A 94 -17.24 -2.10 -3.63
CA ALA A 94 -18.68 -2.20 -3.54
C ALA A 94 -19.44 -1.21 -4.46
N GLY A 95 -18.72 -0.42 -5.27
CA GLY A 95 -19.30 0.59 -6.15
C GLY A 95 -19.69 1.87 -5.41
N LEU A 96 -19.01 2.21 -4.31
CA LEU A 96 -19.18 3.47 -3.60
C LEU A 96 -17.91 4.31 -3.74
N VAL A 97 -18.04 5.57 -4.16
CA VAL A 97 -16.92 6.49 -4.33
C VAL A 97 -17.09 7.69 -3.41
N VAL A 98 -15.99 8.11 -2.78
CA VAL A 98 -15.90 9.41 -2.11
C VAL A 98 -15.55 10.44 -3.16
N THR A 99 -16.34 11.51 -3.26
CA THR A 99 -16.13 12.59 -4.21
C THR A 99 -15.10 13.58 -3.68
N ALA A 100 -14.56 14.44 -4.55
CA ALA A 100 -13.51 15.39 -4.19
C ALA A 100 -13.94 16.42 -3.12
N ASP A 101 -15.23 16.70 -3.04
CA ASP A 101 -15.90 17.53 -2.02
C ASP A 101 -16.24 16.74 -0.74
N GLY A 102 -15.84 15.47 -0.64
CA GLY A 102 -16.07 14.62 0.53
C GLY A 102 -17.45 13.97 0.61
N GLY A 103 -18.27 14.10 -0.43
CA GLY A 103 -19.54 13.39 -0.56
C GLY A 103 -19.35 11.89 -0.82
N LEU A 104 -20.42 11.12 -0.62
CA LEU A 104 -20.48 9.68 -0.93
C LEU A 104 -21.47 9.46 -2.07
N SER A 105 -21.02 8.82 -3.15
CA SER A 105 -21.83 8.53 -4.33
C SER A 105 -21.73 7.07 -4.75
N ARG A 106 -22.74 6.58 -5.48
CA ARG A 106 -22.66 5.26 -6.12
C ARG A 106 -21.93 5.41 -7.46
N ALA A 107 -20.96 4.53 -7.71
CA ALA A 107 -20.37 4.37 -9.03
C ALA A 107 -21.45 3.83 -9.97
N ALA A 108 -21.73 4.59 -11.03
CA ALA A 108 -22.69 4.23 -12.08
C ALA A 108 -22.21 3.05 -12.91
#